data_AF-A0A8T7BTV0-F1
#
_entry.id   AF-A0A8T7BTV0-F1
#
_cell.length_a   1.000
_cell.length_b   1.000
_cell.length_c   1.000
_cell.angle_alpha   90.00
_cell.angle_beta   90.00
_cell.angle_gamma   90.00
#
_symmetry.space_group_name_H-M   'P 1'
#
loop_
_entity.id
_entity.type
_entity.pdbx_description
1 polymer ?
#
loop_
_entity_poly.entity_id
_entity_poly.type
_entity_poly.pdbx_seq_one_letter_code
_entity_poly.pdbx_strand_id
1 'polypeptide(L)'
;MSFITAFFYDRFMAKTEAACLQQWRHELLQQVSGEVLEIGAGTGANISLYSDQVTRLLLTEPDKHMRRQLEEKLVNHDPAKLGVSGGTAENIEASDESFDYV
;
A
#
# COMPACT_ATOMS: atom_id res chain seq x y z
N MET A 1 6.97 -11.56 21.67
CA MET A 1 7.14 -12.41 20.48
C MET A 1 6.27 -11.81 19.39
N SER A 2 6.89 -11.27 18.35
CA SER A 2 6.42 -10.07 17.65
C SER A 2 5.31 -10.34 16.61
N PHE A 3 4.17 -9.65 16.69
CA PHE A 3 3.15 -9.65 15.63
C PHE A 3 3.75 -9.32 14.25
N ILE A 4 4.75 -8.44 14.25
CA ILE A 4 5.51 -8.02 13.09
C ILE A 4 6.21 -9.22 12.44
N THR A 5 6.78 -10.14 13.23
CA THR A 5 7.47 -11.32 12.67
C THR A 5 6.52 -12.31 11.98
N ALA A 6 5.26 -12.44 12.45
CA ALA A 6 4.28 -13.30 11.78
C ALA A 6 3.85 -12.71 10.42
N PHE A 7 3.61 -11.39 10.38
CA PHE A 7 3.26 -10.69 9.13
C PHE A 7 4.34 -10.81 8.04
N PHE A 8 5.61 -10.73 8.42
CA PHE A 8 6.73 -10.94 7.50
C PHE A 8 6.93 -12.41 7.11
N TYR A 9 6.64 -13.35 8.00
CA TYR A 9 6.74 -14.78 7.72
C TYR A 9 5.70 -15.23 6.69
N ASP A 10 4.46 -14.76 6.86
CA ASP A 10 3.38 -15.00 5.90
C ASP A 10 3.71 -14.36 4.55
N ARG A 11 4.28 -13.16 4.52
CA ARG A 11 4.73 -12.50 3.27
C ARG A 11 5.79 -13.33 2.51
N PHE A 12 6.62 -14.09 3.22
CA PHE A 12 7.68 -14.91 2.62
C PHE A 12 7.14 -16.26 2.11
N MET A 13 6.22 -16.90 2.85
CA MET A 13 5.53 -18.14 2.43
C MET A 13 4.49 -17.90 1.33
N ALA A 14 3.88 -16.71 1.29
CA ALA A 14 2.86 -16.31 0.32
C ALA A 14 3.35 -16.15 -1.12
N LYS A 15 4.67 -16.16 -1.39
CA LYS A 15 5.19 -16.09 -2.77
C LYS A 15 4.74 -17.29 -3.64
N THR A 16 4.42 -18.42 -3.01
CA THR A 16 3.96 -19.64 -3.69
C THR A 16 2.44 -19.67 -3.92
N GLU A 17 1.65 -19.06 -3.03
CA GLU A 17 0.19 -18.82 -3.19
C GLU A 17 -0.11 -17.49 -3.90
N ALA A 18 0.93 -16.76 -4.31
CA ALA A 18 0.87 -15.38 -4.76
C ALA A 18 -0.09 -15.14 -5.92
N ALA A 19 -0.23 -16.09 -6.85
CA ALA A 19 -1.11 -15.93 -8.00
C ALA A 19 -2.59 -15.86 -7.59
N CYS A 20 -3.02 -16.69 -6.64
CA CYS A 20 -4.41 -16.71 -6.14
C CYS A 20 -4.69 -15.45 -5.30
N LEU A 21 -3.76 -15.11 -4.40
CA LEU A 21 -3.84 -13.90 -3.58
C LEU A 21 -3.80 -12.62 -4.42
N GLN A 22 -3.01 -12.60 -5.50
CA GLN A 22 -2.94 -11.45 -6.41
C GLN A 22 -4.25 -11.23 -7.15
N GLN A 23 -4.91 -12.31 -7.59
CA GLN A 23 -6.23 -12.22 -8.22
C GLN A 23 -7.27 -11.63 -7.26
N TRP A 24 -7.32 -12.10 -6.01
CA TRP A 24 -8.25 -11.55 -5.02
C TRP A 24 -7.95 -10.09 -4.67
N ARG A 25 -6.67 -9.72 -4.56
CA ARG A 25 -6.29 -8.31 -4.37
C ARG A 25 -6.69 -7.46 -5.56
N HIS A 26 -6.50 -7.95 -6.78
CA HIS A 26 -6.96 -7.25 -7.97
C HIS A 26 -8.47 -7.04 -7.93
N GLU A 27 -9.26 -8.10 -7.74
CA GLU A 27 -10.73 -8.01 -7.67
C GLU A 27 -11.24 -7.06 -6.58
N LEU A 28 -10.57 -7.04 -5.42
CA LEU A 28 -10.88 -6.12 -4.33
C LEU A 28 -10.56 -4.67 -4.70
N LEU A 29 -9.33 -4.42 -5.18
CA LEU A 29 -8.84 -3.07 -5.45
C LEU A 29 -9.44 -2.44 -6.70
N GLN A 30 -10.00 -3.25 -7.61
CA GLN A 30 -10.77 -2.74 -8.76
C GLN A 30 -12.08 -2.05 -8.36
N GLN A 31 -12.58 -2.28 -7.15
CA GLN A 31 -13.80 -1.63 -6.64
C GLN A 31 -13.52 -0.31 -5.91
N VAL A 32 -12.23 0.01 -5.70
CA VAL A 32 -11.78 1.19 -4.98
C VAL A 32 -11.66 2.39 -5.94
N SER A 33 -12.05 3.56 -5.47
CA SER A 33 -12.07 4.81 -6.24
C SER A 33 -11.85 6.03 -5.33
N GLY A 34 -11.51 7.18 -5.90
CA GLY A 34 -11.36 8.43 -5.13
C GLY A 34 -10.03 8.56 -4.39
N GLU A 35 -10.04 9.17 -3.21
CA GLU A 35 -8.86 9.31 -2.35
C GLU A 35 -8.70 8.08 -1.45
N VAL A 36 -7.54 7.43 -1.55
CA VAL A 36 -7.28 6.15 -0.90
C VAL A 36 -6.05 6.25 -0.01
N LEU A 37 -6.16 5.69 1.18
CA LEU A 37 -5.04 5.42 2.06
C LEU A 37 -4.70 3.93 1.97
N GLU A 38 -3.44 3.56 1.87
CA GLU A 38 -2.99 2.18 2.04
C GLU A 38 -2.04 2.12 3.23
N ILE A 39 -2.42 1.33 4.24
CA ILE A 39 -1.62 1.16 5.45
C ILE A 39 -0.71 -0.07 5.33
N GLY A 40 0.59 0.12 5.53
CA GLY A 40 1.57 -0.98 5.44
C GLY A 40 1.81 -1.39 3.98
N ALA A 41 2.04 -0.40 3.12
CA ALA A 41 2.28 -0.60 1.69
C ALA A 41 3.49 -1.50 1.40
N GLY A 42 4.42 -1.64 2.35
CA GLY A 42 5.64 -2.41 2.19
C GLY A 42 6.45 -1.92 1.01
N THR A 43 6.70 -2.80 0.03
CA THR A 43 7.41 -2.45 -1.20
C THR A 43 6.48 -2.09 -2.36
N GLY A 44 5.18 -1.88 -2.11
CA GLY A 44 4.22 -1.43 -3.12
C GLY A 44 3.73 -2.54 -4.05
N ALA A 45 3.42 -3.72 -3.50
CA ALA A 45 2.92 -4.85 -4.30
C ALA A 45 1.52 -4.60 -4.89
N ASN A 46 0.75 -3.69 -4.29
CA ASN A 46 -0.64 -3.41 -4.65
C ASN A 46 -0.79 -2.24 -5.64
N ILE A 47 0.24 -1.43 -5.84
CA ILE A 47 0.17 -0.19 -6.65
C ILE A 47 -0.41 -0.46 -8.04
N SER A 48 0.06 -1.51 -8.71
CA SER A 48 -0.36 -1.86 -10.07
C SER A 48 -1.76 -2.50 -10.14
N LEU A 49 -2.40 -2.76 -9.00
CA LEU A 49 -3.70 -3.42 -8.91
C LEU A 49 -4.85 -2.42 -8.71
N TYR A 50 -4.55 -1.19 -8.29
CA TYR A 50 -5.52 -0.11 -8.20
C TYR A 50 -6.02 0.28 -9.59
N SER A 51 -7.31 0.59 -9.66
CA SER A 51 -7.95 1.09 -10.88
C SER A 51 -7.58 2.55 -11.15
N ASP A 52 -7.87 3.03 -12.35
CA ASP A 52 -7.77 4.44 -12.73
C ASP A 52 -8.81 5.35 -12.07
N GLN A 53 -9.79 4.75 -11.38
CA GLN A 53 -10.80 5.48 -10.60
C GLN A 53 -10.23 6.04 -9.29
N VAL A 54 -9.05 5.57 -8.87
CA VAL A 54 -8.30 6.16 -7.74
C VAL A 54 -7.67 7.47 -8.21
N THR A 55 -8.14 8.57 -7.64
CA THR A 55 -7.68 9.92 -7.96
C THR A 55 -6.41 10.28 -7.20
N ARG A 56 -6.28 9.78 -5.97
CA ARG A 56 -5.11 9.96 -5.12
C ARG A 56 -4.91 8.76 -4.21
N LEU A 57 -3.66 8.29 -4.08
CA LEU A 57 -3.26 7.17 -3.25
C LEU A 57 -2.11 7.59 -2.32
N LEU A 58 -2.34 7.54 -1.01
CA LEU A 58 -1.30 7.74 0.01
C LEU A 58 -0.89 6.38 0.59
N LEU A 59 0.40 6.05 0.46
CA LEU A 59 0.96 4.79 0.93
C LEU A 59 1.72 5.04 2.24
N THR A 60 1.31 4.43 3.35
CA THR A 60 2.05 4.51 4.61
C THR A 60 2.85 3.24 4.83
N GLU A 61 4.12 3.40 5.22
CA GLU A 61 4.98 2.27 5.56
C GLU A 61 6.00 2.74 6.59
N PRO A 62 6.04 2.19 7.82
CA PRO A 62 6.97 2.64 8.85
C PRO A 62 8.43 2.18 8.64
N ASP A 63 8.68 1.10 7.91
CA ASP A 63 10.03 0.60 7.64
C ASP A 63 10.75 1.43 6.56
N LYS A 64 11.87 2.05 6.93
CA LYS A 64 12.68 2.92 6.05
C LYS A 64 13.22 2.19 4.82
N HIS A 65 13.58 0.91 4.94
CA HIS A 65 14.15 0.14 3.84
C HIS A 65 13.07 -0.25 2.83
N MET A 66 11.87 -0.62 3.31
CA MET A 66 10.73 -0.91 2.44
C MET A 66 10.23 0.35 1.76
N ARG A 67 10.10 1.47 2.50
CA ARG A 67 9.77 2.78 1.93
C ARG A 67 10.72 3.20 0.83
N ARG A 68 12.03 3.01 1.01
CA ARG A 68 12.99 3.35 -0.05
C ARG A 68 12.71 2.58 -1.35
N GLN A 69 12.43 1.28 -1.26
CA GLN A 69 12.07 0.48 -2.44
C GLN A 69 10.73 0.92 -3.04
N LEU A 70 9.78 1.33 -2.19
CA LEU A 70 8.51 1.88 -2.60
C LEU A 70 8.70 3.19 -3.39
N GLU A 71 9.44 4.15 -2.82
CA GLU A 71 9.78 5.43 -3.45
C GLU A 71 10.50 5.23 -4.78
N GLU A 72 11.46 4.29 -4.85
CA GLU A 72 12.17 3.95 -6.09
C GLU A 72 11.23 3.46 -7.20
N LYS A 73 10.17 2.71 -6.87
CA LYS A 73 9.13 2.31 -7.84
C LYS A 73 8.24 3.46 -8.27
N LEU A 74 8.06 4.44 -7.40
CA LEU A 74 7.16 5.58 -7.63
C LEU A 74 7.83 6.75 -8.36
N VAL A 75 9.13 6.70 -8.62
CA VAL A 75 9.90 7.76 -9.31
C VAL A 75 9.24 8.23 -10.62
N ASN A 76 8.60 7.33 -11.36
CA ASN A 76 7.97 7.66 -12.64
C ASN A 76 6.46 7.95 -12.54
N HIS A 77 5.91 7.95 -11.33
CA HIS A 77 4.50 8.24 -11.09
C HIS A 77 4.29 9.73 -10.80
N ASP A 78 3.09 10.21 -11.09
CA ASP A 78 2.69 11.57 -10.77
C ASP A 78 2.60 11.74 -9.23
N PRO A 79 3.44 12.61 -8.62
CA PRO A 79 3.44 12.82 -7.17
C PRO A 79 2.14 13.48 -6.66
N ALA A 80 1.33 14.09 -7.53
CA ALA A 80 0.01 14.58 -7.16
C ALA A 80 -1.00 13.44 -6.93
N LYS A 81 -0.78 12.29 -7.58
CA LYS A 81 -1.65 11.12 -7.51
C LYS A 81 -1.14 10.04 -6.57
N LEU A 82 0.18 9.87 -6.42
CA LEU A 82 0.77 8.89 -5.51
C LEU A 82 1.73 9.56 -4.53
N GLY A 83 1.48 9.34 -3.24
CA GLY A 83 2.32 9.82 -2.14
C GLY A 83 2.79 8.68 -1.24
N VAL A 84 3.90 8.91 -0.53
CA VAL A 84 4.42 7.98 0.48
C VAL A 84 4.61 8.74 1.80
N SER A 85 4.19 8.14 2.91
CA SER A 85 4.46 8.63 4.27
C SER A 85 5.14 7.56 5.12
N GLY A 86 5.95 8.02 6.09
CA GLY A 86 6.60 7.17 7.09
C GLY A 86 5.77 6.94 8.36
N GLY A 87 4.52 7.41 8.40
CA GLY A 87 3.61 7.22 9.53
C GLY A 87 3.31 5.75 9.82
N THR A 88 2.91 5.47 11.06
CA THR A 88 2.39 4.15 11.48
C THR A 88 0.86 4.13 11.34
N ALA A 89 0.24 2.97 11.49
CA ALA A 89 -1.22 2.87 11.50
C ALA A 89 -1.86 3.71 12.62
N GLU A 90 -1.15 3.86 13.75
CA GLU A 90 -1.57 4.64 14.91
C GLU A 90 -1.31 6.14 14.78
N ASN A 91 -0.49 6.55 13.80
CA ASN A 91 -0.13 7.94 13.59
C ASN A 91 0.09 8.22 12.09
N ILE A 92 -1.03 8.47 11.40
CA ILE A 92 -1.08 8.80 9.98
C ILE A 92 -0.95 10.32 9.83
N GLU A 93 0.01 10.76 9.02
CA GLU A 93 0.25 12.18 8.72
C GLU A 93 -0.69 12.67 7.61
N ALA A 94 -2.00 12.65 7.88
CA ALA A 94 -3.03 13.12 6.96
C ALA A 94 -4.16 13.84 7.72
N SER A 95 -4.99 14.57 6.98
CA SER A 95 -6.16 15.23 7.55
C SER A 95 -7.25 14.22 7.89
N ASP A 96 -8.06 14.54 8.90
CA ASP A 96 -9.22 13.73 9.25
C ASP A 96 -10.26 13.73 8.10
N GLU A 97 -10.97 12.61 7.94
CA GLU A 97 -12.05 12.43 6.96
C GLU A 97 -11.67 12.76 5.50
N SER A 98 -10.39 12.62 5.15
CA SER A 98 -9.88 12.99 3.82
C SER A 98 -9.80 11.84 2.81
N PHE A 99 -10.11 10.60 3.21
CA PHE A 99 -10.01 9.43 2.35
C PHE A 99 -11.36 8.72 2.26
N ASP A 100 -11.69 8.26 1.06
CA ASP A 100 -12.87 7.46 0.76
C ASP A 100 -12.67 5.98 1.16
N TYR A 101 -11.42 5.49 1.08
CA TYR A 101 -11.04 4.11 1.42
C TYR A 101 -9.71 4.05 2.18
N VAL A 102 -9.53 3.01 3.00
CA VAL A 102 -8.34 2.73 3.83
C VAL A 102 -7.94 1.26 3.74
#